data_AF-A0AAW1USX5-F1
#
_entry.id   AF-A0AAW1USX5-F1
#
_cell.length_a   1.000
_cell.length_b   1.000
_cell.length_c   1.000
_cell.angle_alpha   90.00
_cell.angle_beta   90.00
_cell.angle_gamma   90.00
#
_symmetry.space_group_name_H-M   'P 1'
#
loop_
_entity.id
_entity.type
_entity.pdbx_description
1 polymer ?
#
loop_
_entity_poly.entity_id
_entity_poly.type
_entity_poly.pdbx_seq_one_letter_code
_entity_poly.pdbx_strand_id
1 'polypeptide(L)'
;MHSFSRFREFDIEYLCWYKCNMATEKPGSIEQGQTKAERELEASLYSMEILDRASPELWPENFPGMSEFTNKITQSKSIKLPYSRELTQDDQNYMHQLASLPTTELISRVKQLHDIAYQLGVEETKEITRGKYLNLFNKRRPKS
;
A
#
# COMPACT_ATOMS: atom_id res chain seq x y z
N MET A 1 12.51 -22.09 14.32
CA MET A 1 13.57 -21.44 13.52
C MET A 1 13.46 -21.94 12.10
N HIS A 2 13.06 -21.08 11.16
CA HIS A 2 13.61 -20.90 9.82
C HIS A 2 12.74 -19.87 9.07
N SER A 3 13.27 -18.66 9.06
CA SER A 3 13.14 -17.54 8.11
C SER A 3 11.83 -17.34 7.34
N PHE A 4 11.09 -16.32 7.79
CA PHE A 4 10.22 -15.49 6.95
C PHE A 4 11.13 -14.60 6.07
N SER A 5 11.39 -15.03 4.83
CA SER A 5 12.13 -14.23 3.85
C SER A 5 11.52 -14.42 2.48
N ARG A 6 10.41 -13.71 2.22
CA ARG A 6 9.98 -13.36 0.86
C ARG A 6 8.95 -12.24 0.90
N PHE A 7 9.39 -11.05 1.32
CA PHE A 7 8.68 -9.81 1.03
C PHE A 7 9.16 -9.34 -0.35
N ARG A 8 8.22 -9.06 -1.26
CA ARG A 8 8.34 -8.69 -2.70
C ARG A 8 7.99 -9.84 -3.65
N GLU A 9 6.69 -10.00 -3.96
CA GLU A 9 6.16 -10.42 -5.28
C GLU A 9 4.62 -10.55 -5.33
N PHE A 10 3.85 -9.85 -4.49
CA PHE A 10 2.39 -9.93 -4.52
C PHE A 10 1.83 -8.53 -4.57
N ASP A 11 1.13 -8.18 -5.65
CA ASP A 11 0.03 -7.20 -5.60
C ASP A 11 -0.81 -7.07 -6.89
N ILE A 12 -0.64 -7.93 -7.91
CA ILE A 12 -1.58 -7.97 -9.06
C ILE A 12 -2.42 -9.25 -9.10
N GLU A 13 -1.84 -10.42 -8.81
CA GLU A 13 -2.62 -11.67 -8.79
C GLU A 13 -3.67 -11.69 -7.66
N TYR A 14 -3.36 -11.09 -6.51
CA TYR A 14 -4.27 -11.07 -5.36
C TYR A 14 -5.53 -10.24 -5.62
N LEU A 15 -5.40 -9.12 -6.34
CA LEU A 15 -6.54 -8.29 -6.77
C LEU A 15 -7.38 -8.98 -7.85
N CYS A 16 -6.76 -9.78 -8.72
CA CYS A 16 -7.45 -10.56 -9.74
C CYS A 16 -8.24 -11.74 -9.13
N TRP A 17 -7.64 -12.45 -8.17
CA TRP A 17 -8.30 -13.51 -7.41
C TRP A 17 -9.50 -12.98 -6.62
N TYR A 18 -9.33 -11.85 -5.93
CA TYR A 18 -10.41 -11.24 -5.14
C TYR A 18 -11.62 -10.85 -5.99
N LYS A 19 -11.41 -10.36 -7.21
CA LYS A 19 -12.48 -9.93 -8.11
C LYS A 19 -13.20 -11.11 -8.79
N CYS A 20 -12.50 -12.21 -9.06
CA CYS A 20 -13.12 -13.45 -9.54
C CYS A 20 -13.96 -14.14 -8.46
N ASN A 21 -13.56 -14.06 -7.18
CA ASN A 21 -14.28 -14.71 -6.10
C ASN A 21 -15.61 -14.01 -5.75
N MET A 22 -15.70 -12.68 -5.91
CA MET A 22 -16.97 -11.95 -5.67
C MET A 22 -18.03 -12.13 -6.76
N ALA A 23 -17.68 -12.62 -7.94
CA ALA A 23 -18.64 -12.86 -9.02
C ALA A 23 -19.42 -14.18 -8.88
N THR A 24 -19.04 -15.04 -7.93
CA THR A 24 -19.63 -16.38 -7.75
C THR A 24 -20.72 -16.43 -6.68
N GLU A 25 -20.89 -15.40 -5.85
CA GLU A 25 -21.92 -15.36 -4.82
C GLU A 25 -23.23 -14.76 -5.37
N LYS A 26 -24.21 -15.63 -5.64
CA LYS A 26 -25.60 -15.22 -5.95
C LYS A 26 -26.30 -14.80 -4.65
N PRO A 27 -27.06 -13.68 -4.61
CA PRO A 27 -27.81 -13.31 -3.42
C PRO A 27 -29.08 -14.16 -3.31
N GLY A 28 -29.04 -15.16 -2.43
CA GLY A 28 -30.21 -15.91 -1.98
C GLY A 28 -30.78 -15.30 -0.69
N SER A 29 -32.06 -14.94 -0.72
CA SER A 29 -32.89 -14.61 0.43
C SER A 29 -32.86 -15.70 1.51
N ILE A 30 -33.12 -15.34 2.78
CA ILE A 30 -34.23 -15.87 3.60
C ILE A 30 -34.17 -15.30 5.04
N GLU A 31 -35.32 -14.71 5.39
CA GLU A 31 -36.09 -14.53 6.64
C GLU A 31 -35.47 -14.69 8.05
N GLN A 32 -35.85 -13.72 8.89
CA GLN A 32 -35.53 -13.57 10.32
C GLN A 32 -36.28 -14.59 11.18
N GLY A 33 -35.53 -15.38 11.95
CA GLY A 33 -36.05 -16.25 13.00
C GLY A 33 -35.02 -16.42 14.11
N GLN A 34 -35.13 -15.61 15.16
CA GLN A 34 -34.16 -15.60 16.28
C GLN A 34 -34.16 -16.92 17.04
N THR A 35 -33.20 -17.79 16.72
CA THR A 35 -32.94 -19.04 17.44
C THR A 35 -31.72 -18.88 18.34
N LYS A 36 -31.67 -19.66 19.43
CA LYS A 36 -30.58 -19.70 20.41
C LYS A 36 -29.17 -19.77 19.80
N ALA A 37 -29.04 -20.33 18.60
CA ALA A 37 -27.80 -20.40 17.83
C ALA A 37 -27.29 -19.02 17.37
N GLU A 38 -28.18 -18.05 17.09
CA GLU A 38 -27.76 -16.69 16.75
C GLU A 38 -27.11 -15.97 17.93
N ARG A 39 -27.60 -16.20 19.16
CA ARG A 39 -26.98 -15.64 20.37
C ARG A 39 -25.61 -16.24 20.67
N GLU A 40 -25.39 -17.51 20.32
CA GLU A 40 -24.10 -18.17 20.47
C GLU A 40 -23.10 -17.72 19.39
N LEU A 41 -23.60 -17.50 18.16
CA LEU A 41 -22.82 -16.88 17.08
C LEU A 41 -22.42 -15.44 17.43
N GLU A 42 -23.36 -14.61 17.90
CA GLU A 42 -23.10 -13.24 18.38
C GLU A 42 -22.05 -13.20 19.49
N ALA A 43 -22.15 -14.13 20.46
CA ALA A 43 -21.16 -14.25 21.53
C ALA A 43 -19.77 -14.68 21.00
N SER A 44 -19.72 -15.53 19.97
CA SER A 44 -18.48 -15.91 19.30
C SER A 44 -17.92 -14.82 18.37
N LEU A 45 -18.75 -13.87 17.93
CA LEU A 45 -18.35 -12.71 17.12
C LEU A 45 -17.81 -11.56 17.98
N TYR A 46 -17.98 -11.63 19.30
CA TYR A 46 -17.38 -10.68 20.23
C TYR A 46 -15.88 -10.94 20.35
N SER A 47 -15.06 -10.14 19.67
CA SER A 47 -13.60 -10.19 19.81
C SER A 47 -13.16 -9.61 21.15
N MET A 48 -12.35 -10.35 21.91
CA MET A 48 -11.67 -9.85 23.12
C MET A 48 -10.48 -8.90 22.79
N GLU A 49 -10.64 -8.02 21.79
CA GLU A 49 -9.59 -7.08 21.38
C GLU A 49 -9.23 -6.14 22.54
N ILE A 50 -7.96 -6.13 22.94
CA ILE A 50 -7.42 -5.13 23.87
C ILE A 50 -7.11 -3.89 23.04
N LEU A 51 -7.94 -2.85 23.18
CA LEU A 51 -7.77 -1.55 22.53
C LEU A 51 -6.64 -0.71 23.20
N ASP A 52 -5.49 -1.32 23.50
CA ASP A 52 -4.32 -0.56 23.95
C ASP A 52 -3.62 0.04 22.72
N ARG A 53 -4.29 0.99 22.09
CA ARG A 53 -3.86 1.69 20.87
C ARG A 53 -2.90 2.84 21.18
N ALA A 54 -2.08 2.72 22.22
CA ALA A 54 -0.87 3.52 22.26
C ALA A 54 -0.07 3.19 20.98
N SER A 55 0.41 4.21 20.25
CA SER A 55 1.28 3.98 19.09
C SER A 55 2.37 2.98 19.50
N PRO A 56 2.63 1.92 18.69
CA PRO A 56 3.65 0.95 19.02
C PRO A 56 4.94 1.65 19.40
N GLU A 57 5.56 1.21 20.50
CA GLU A 57 6.92 1.63 20.82
C GLU A 57 7.77 1.42 19.57
N LEU A 58 8.36 2.51 19.09
CA LEU A 58 9.17 2.54 17.88
C LEU A 58 10.19 1.39 18.00
N TRP A 59 10.04 0.36 17.16
CA TRP A 59 10.77 -0.91 17.16
C TRP A 59 11.95 -0.94 18.16
N PRO A 60 11.85 -1.66 19.29
CA PRO A 60 12.76 -1.52 20.44
C PRO A 60 14.21 -1.97 20.22
N GLU A 61 14.67 -2.17 18.97
CA GLU A 61 16.06 -2.48 18.66
C GLU A 61 16.66 -1.47 17.67
N ASN A 62 17.61 -0.67 18.16
CA ASN A 62 18.58 -0.02 17.31
C ASN A 62 19.45 -1.11 16.66
N PHE A 63 19.09 -1.55 15.45
CA PHE A 63 19.98 -2.37 14.64
C PHE A 63 21.35 -1.65 14.51
N PRO A 64 22.49 -2.33 14.73
CA PRO A 64 23.80 -1.70 14.56
C PRO A 64 23.93 -1.14 13.14
N GLY A 65 24.13 0.18 13.04
CA GLY A 65 24.12 0.95 11.78
C GLY A 65 22.87 1.81 11.55
N MET A 66 21.79 1.59 12.29
CA MET A 66 20.57 2.42 12.19
C MET A 66 20.77 3.80 12.81
N SER A 67 21.55 3.91 13.89
CA SER A 67 21.93 5.20 14.50
C SER A 67 22.77 6.06 13.55
N GLU A 68 23.67 5.47 12.75
CA GLU A 68 24.43 6.22 11.74
C GLU A 68 23.54 6.66 10.57
N PHE A 69 22.57 5.83 10.18
CA PHE A 69 21.61 6.16 9.14
C PHE A 69 20.66 7.28 9.57
N THR A 70 20.10 7.21 10.79
CA THR A 70 19.22 8.26 11.34
C THR A 70 20.01 9.53 11.61
N ASN A 71 21.26 9.45 12.06
CA ASN A 71 22.14 10.61 12.20
C ASN A 71 22.47 11.24 10.84
N LYS A 72 22.68 10.47 9.76
CA LYS A 72 22.83 11.03 8.41
C LYS A 72 21.57 11.73 7.91
N ILE A 73 20.40 11.14 8.14
CA ILE A 73 19.10 11.75 7.82
C ILE A 73 18.89 13.05 8.61
N THR A 74 19.16 13.02 9.91
CA THR A 74 18.93 14.18 10.80
C THR A 74 20.03 15.22 10.73
N GLN A 75 21.25 14.91 10.28
CA GLN A 75 22.28 15.89 9.94
C GLN A 75 21.98 16.57 8.59
N SER A 76 21.23 15.92 7.69
CA SER A 76 20.71 16.52 6.46
C SER A 76 19.44 17.37 6.68
N LYS A 77 19.47 18.32 7.63
CA LYS A 77 18.34 19.24 7.97
C LYS A 77 17.94 20.24 6.87
N SER A 78 17.89 19.82 5.61
CA SER A 78 17.40 20.62 4.48
C SER A 78 16.88 19.78 3.31
N ILE A 79 16.90 18.44 3.39
CA ILE A 79 16.22 17.64 2.36
C ILE A 79 14.74 17.59 2.76
N LYS A 80 14.00 18.66 2.43
CA LYS A 80 12.54 18.54 2.33
C LYS A 80 12.29 17.38 1.36
N LEU A 81 11.78 16.27 1.89
CA LEU A 81 11.41 15.12 1.09
C LEU A 81 10.46 15.61 0.00
N PRO A 82 10.51 15.09 -1.24
CA PRO A 82 9.74 15.64 -2.35
C PRO A 82 8.21 15.65 -2.08
N TYR A 83 7.74 14.79 -1.19
CA TYR A 83 6.34 14.72 -0.72
C TYR A 83 6.02 15.62 0.49
N SER A 84 7.02 16.27 1.10
CA SER A 84 6.84 17.28 2.17
C SER A 84 6.69 18.70 1.63
N ARG A 85 6.39 18.82 0.33
CA ARG A 85 6.12 20.11 -0.32
C ARG A 85 4.81 20.68 0.22
N GLU A 86 4.84 21.97 0.55
CA GLU A 86 3.62 22.71 0.93
C GLU A 86 2.64 22.73 -0.24
N LEU A 87 1.34 22.54 0.05
CA LEU A 87 0.29 22.57 -0.96
C LEU A 87 0.24 23.96 -1.58
N THR A 88 0.48 24.03 -2.89
CA THR A 88 0.33 25.28 -3.63
C THR A 88 -1.14 25.64 -3.76
N GLN A 89 -1.44 26.91 -4.09
CA GLN A 89 -2.81 27.34 -4.34
C GLN A 89 -3.47 26.53 -5.47
N ASP A 90 -2.68 26.15 -6.48
CA ASP A 90 -3.16 25.33 -7.60
C ASP A 90 -3.55 23.93 -7.16
N ASP A 91 -2.79 23.32 -6.25
CA ASP A 91 -3.11 22.01 -5.67
C ASP A 91 -4.43 22.06 -4.90
N GLN A 92 -4.65 23.14 -4.12
CA GLN A 92 -5.91 23.35 -3.39
C GLN A 92 -7.08 23.52 -4.36
N ASN A 93 -6.92 24.32 -5.41
CA ASN A 93 -7.95 24.51 -6.43
C ASN A 93 -8.27 23.19 -7.14
N TYR A 94 -7.26 22.38 -7.46
CA TYR A 94 -7.44 21.08 -8.09
C TYR A 94 -8.17 20.09 -7.17
N MET A 95 -7.85 20.06 -5.88
CA MET A 95 -8.59 19.26 -4.90
C MET A 95 -10.07 19.64 -4.83
N HIS A 96 -10.36 20.95 -4.82
CA HIS A 96 -11.74 21.44 -4.84
C HIS A 96 -12.48 21.04 -6.13
N GLN A 97 -11.80 21.11 -7.29
CA GLN A 97 -12.37 20.65 -8.55
C GLN A 97 -12.72 19.16 -8.47
N LEU A 98 -11.81 18.31 -8.00
CA LEU A 98 -12.07 16.88 -7.83
C LEU A 98 -13.24 16.59 -6.87
N ALA A 99 -13.34 17.33 -5.76
CA ALA A 99 -14.41 17.19 -4.78
C ALA A 99 -15.78 17.60 -5.33
N SER A 100 -15.82 18.52 -6.30
CA SER A 100 -17.05 18.98 -6.95
C SER A 100 -17.57 18.04 -8.05
N LEU A 101 -16.78 17.04 -8.48
CA LEU A 101 -17.17 16.15 -9.58
C LEU A 101 -18.31 15.20 -9.16
N PRO A 102 -19.23 14.88 -10.07
CA PRO A 102 -20.19 13.81 -9.83
C PRO A 102 -19.47 12.47 -9.72
N THR A 103 -20.03 11.54 -8.94
CA THR A 103 -19.41 10.22 -8.66
C THR A 103 -19.04 9.44 -9.92
N THR A 104 -19.85 9.55 -10.97
CA THR A 104 -19.59 8.89 -12.27
C THR A 104 -18.31 9.42 -12.94
N GLU A 105 -18.09 10.73 -12.93
CA GLU A 105 -16.90 11.34 -13.48
C GLU A 105 -15.67 11.03 -12.62
N LEU A 106 -15.81 11.09 -11.29
CA LEU A 106 -14.74 10.72 -10.37
C LEU A 106 -14.25 9.28 -10.61
N ILE A 107 -15.18 8.33 -10.77
CA ILE A 107 -14.84 6.94 -11.09
C ILE A 107 -14.10 6.85 -12.44
N SER A 108 -14.53 7.61 -13.45
CA SER A 108 -13.85 7.66 -14.75
C SER A 108 -12.41 8.17 -14.63
N ARG A 109 -12.20 9.25 -13.86
CA ARG A 109 -10.86 9.79 -13.59
C ARG A 109 -9.96 8.79 -12.84
N VAL A 110 -10.51 8.07 -11.87
CA VAL A 110 -9.77 7.02 -11.15
C VAL A 110 -9.34 5.89 -12.09
N LYS A 111 -10.22 5.47 -13.01
CA LYS A 111 -9.87 4.47 -14.03
C LYS A 111 -8.77 4.98 -14.97
N GLN A 112 -8.89 6.22 -15.43
CA GLN A 112 -7.86 6.83 -16.27
C GLN A 112 -6.50 6.86 -15.56
N LEU A 113 -6.47 7.23 -14.27
CA LEU A 113 -5.24 7.24 -13.49
C LEU A 113 -4.64 5.84 -13.33
N HIS A 114 -5.49 4.83 -13.10
CA HIS A 114 -5.08 3.44 -13.05
C HIS A 114 -4.43 2.99 -14.37
N ASP A 115 -5.02 3.34 -15.51
CA ASP A 115 -4.49 2.96 -16.83
C ASP A 115 -3.14 3.64 -17.10
N ILE A 116 -2.98 4.90 -16.70
CA ILE A 116 -1.69 5.61 -16.78
C ILE A 116 -0.65 4.94 -15.89
N ALA A 117 -0.99 4.63 -14.64
CA ALA A 117 -0.07 3.98 -13.70
C ALA A 117 0.37 2.60 -14.20
N TYR A 118 -0.56 1.83 -14.79
CA TYR A 118 -0.24 0.55 -15.42
C TYR A 118 0.75 0.71 -16.58
N GLN A 119 0.47 1.66 -17.49
CA GLN A 119 1.33 1.91 -18.64
C GLN A 119 2.74 2.35 -18.21
N LEU A 120 2.83 3.24 -17.21
CA LEU A 120 4.11 3.66 -16.63
C LEU A 120 4.88 2.49 -16.02
N GLY A 121 4.20 1.59 -15.30
CA GLY A 121 4.83 0.39 -14.73
C GLY A 121 5.40 -0.56 -15.79
N VAL A 122 4.70 -0.72 -16.92
CA VAL A 122 5.19 -1.49 -18.07
C VAL A 122 6.45 -0.85 -18.66
N GLU A 123 6.45 0.48 -18.83
CA GLU A 123 7.61 1.22 -19.34
C GLU A 123 8.81 1.17 -18.41
N GLU A 124 8.60 1.35 -17.10
CA GLU A 124 9.64 1.22 -16.09
C GLU A 124 10.27 -0.18 -16.14
N THR A 125 9.46 -1.23 -16.21
CA THR A 125 9.96 -2.61 -16.27
C THR A 125 10.82 -2.86 -17.52
N LYS A 126 10.45 -2.27 -18.66
CA LYS A 126 11.27 -2.33 -19.89
C LYS A 126 12.63 -1.66 -19.67
N GLU A 127 12.66 -0.46 -19.09
CA GLU A 127 13.90 0.26 -18.86
C GLU A 127 14.78 -0.41 -17.80
N ILE A 128 14.19 -0.95 -16.74
CA ILE A 128 14.91 -1.75 -15.75
C ILE A 128 15.53 -2.99 -16.40
N THR A 129 14.78 -3.69 -17.24
CA THR A 129 15.26 -4.86 -17.98
C THR A 129 16.41 -4.48 -18.92
N ARG A 130 16.29 -3.37 -19.64
CA ARG A 130 17.37 -2.82 -20.46
C ARG A 130 18.61 -2.51 -19.62
N GLY A 131 18.43 -1.91 -18.44
CA GLY A 131 19.50 -1.63 -17.50
C GLY A 131 20.22 -2.89 -17.00
N LYS A 132 19.48 -4.00 -16.81
CA LYS A 132 20.07 -5.30 -16.47
C LYS A 132 20.96 -5.84 -17.59
N TYR A 133 20.50 -5.81 -18.85
CA TYR A 133 21.30 -6.26 -19.99
C TYR A 133 22.55 -5.40 -20.22
N LEU A 134 22.45 -4.11 -19.90
CA LEU A 134 23.57 -3.18 -19.94
C LEU A 134 24.45 -3.23 -18.67
N ASN A 135 24.19 -4.16 -17.74
CA ASN A 135 24.94 -4.38 -16.51
C ASN A 135 25.11 -3.13 -15.61
N LEU A 136 24.20 -2.15 -15.67
CA LEU A 136 24.30 -0.92 -14.86
C LEU A 136 24.22 -1.19 -13.35
N PHE A 137 23.54 -2.26 -12.96
CA PHE A 137 23.36 -2.63 -11.56
C PHE A 137 24.52 -3.48 -11.00
N ASN A 138 25.45 -3.91 -11.85
CA ASN A 138 26.63 -4.66 -11.41
C ASN A 138 27.69 -3.69 -10.89
N LYS A 139 27.68 -3.43 -9.57
CA LYS A 139 28.75 -2.68 -8.92
C LYS A 139 30.06 -3.47 -9.06
N ARG A 140 31.10 -2.85 -9.63
CA ARG A 140 32.45 -3.40 -9.49
C ARG A 140 32.81 -3.39 -8.00
N ARG A 141 33.04 -4.57 -7.41
CA ARG A 141 33.65 -4.60 -6.08
C ARG A 141 35.04 -3.93 -6.20
N PRO A 142 35.38 -2.92 -5.39
CA PRO A 142 36.75 -2.46 -5.32
C PRO A 142 37.62 -3.65 -4.90
N LYS A 143 38.65 -3.94 -5.69
CA LYS A 143 39.64 -4.96 -5.31
C LYS A 143 40.40 -4.40 -4.10
N SER A 144 40.27 -5.07 -2.96
CA SER A 144 41.14 -4.88 -1.80
C SER A 144 42.53 -5.41 -2.07
#